data_AF-A0A1N7IHS6-F1
#
_entry.id   AF-A0A1N7IHS6-F1
#
_cell.length_a   1.000
_cell.length_b   1.000
_cell.length_c   1.000
_cell.angle_alpha   90.00
_cell.angle_beta   90.00
_cell.angle_gamma   90.00
#
_symmetry.space_group_name_H-M   'P 1'
#
loop_
_entity.id
_entity.type
_entity.pdbx_description
1 polymer ?
#
loop_
_entity_poly.entity_id
_entity_poly.type
_entity_poly.pdbx_seq_one_letter_code
_entity_poly.pdbx_strand_id
1 'polypeptide(L)'
;MNKAGFLTASERKELLALVRRPSGVHGPARRAHAIVLLDDGLSVPEVARIMYVDDDTVYQWHRRWCEGGAARLSEFGWKGSSPRLSCADKSALVHALTERLYTTTAEIIALVESRCGVSYSRSGMIKLLSRLGFEYRNPKALPRLPSVAEQEAFVTAYEKLLNGLDARDRVVFCDAVHPEYQTRPARGWIKKGDPVAVSRTTGRQRLNLHGALNLESGACHLVEAEAMNAETTVTLLSRLLNAYPEARKIHVILDNARYHHAKMVREWLDTQGKRINLIFLPPYAPNLNPIERLWAVLHKTVTHNKFYPTFNDFVDAVPGFFRRTLPSKWGRIRDFVSDAFHIINPDDFRVLA
;
A
#
# COMPACT_ATOMS: atom_id res chain seq x y z
N MET A 1 -14.07 35.17 55.81
CA MET A 1 -15.52 35.46 55.68
C MET A 1 -15.74 35.96 54.25
N ASN A 2 -16.17 35.09 53.33
CA ASN A 2 -16.51 35.53 51.98
C ASN A 2 -17.89 36.20 52.05
N LYS A 3 -18.01 37.45 51.59
CA LYS A 3 -19.30 38.14 51.50
C LYS A 3 -20.12 37.50 50.38
N ALA A 4 -21.36 37.13 50.66
CA ALA A 4 -22.32 36.73 49.63
C ALA A 4 -22.52 37.87 48.61
N GLY A 5 -22.84 37.52 47.36
CA GLY A 5 -23.08 38.48 46.28
C GLY A 5 -21.83 39.19 45.77
N PHE A 6 -20.70 38.47 45.64
CA PHE A 6 -19.46 39.01 45.09
C PHE A 6 -19.38 38.89 43.56
N LEU A 7 -20.29 38.15 42.92
CA LEU A 7 -20.40 38.06 41.47
C LEU A 7 -21.28 39.18 40.91
N THR A 8 -20.91 39.73 39.76
CA THR A 8 -21.81 40.58 38.97
C THR A 8 -22.95 39.74 38.35
N ALA A 9 -24.05 40.40 37.97
CA ALA A 9 -25.18 39.71 37.32
C ALA A 9 -24.78 39.00 36.02
N SER A 10 -23.80 39.53 35.28
CA SER A 10 -23.27 38.90 34.06
C SER A 10 -22.47 37.65 34.38
N GLU A 11 -21.50 37.76 35.30
CA GLU A 11 -20.64 36.64 35.70
C GLU A 11 -21.44 35.48 36.30
N ARG A 12 -22.42 35.80 37.15
CA ARG A 12 -23.31 34.79 37.75
C ARG A 12 -24.13 34.08 36.69
N LYS A 13 -24.64 34.79 35.68
CA LYS A 13 -25.38 34.20 34.56
C LYS A 13 -24.51 33.28 33.71
N GLU A 14 -23.26 33.68 33.46
CA GLU A 14 -22.28 32.88 32.70
C GLU A 14 -21.88 31.60 33.43
N LEU A 15 -21.57 31.68 34.73
CA LEU A 15 -21.23 30.51 35.54
C LEU A 15 -22.43 29.54 35.66
N LEU A 16 -23.65 30.05 35.85
CA LEU A 16 -24.85 29.23 35.89
C LEU A 16 -25.12 28.52 34.55
N ALA A 17 -24.84 29.16 33.42
CA ALA A 17 -24.95 28.52 32.11
C ALA A 17 -23.97 27.35 31.98
N LEU A 18 -22.73 27.52 32.46
CA LEU A 18 -21.69 26.49 32.45
C LEU A 18 -22.02 25.30 33.38
N VAL A 19 -22.65 25.56 34.53
CA VAL A 19 -23.09 24.53 35.47
C VAL A 19 -24.28 23.73 34.92
N ARG A 20 -25.27 24.41 34.32
CA ARG A 20 -26.49 23.78 33.80
C ARG A 20 -26.29 23.01 32.50
N ARG A 21 -25.31 23.42 31.69
CA ARG A 21 -24.98 22.80 30.41
C ARG A 21 -23.47 22.56 30.33
N PRO A 22 -22.94 21.58 31.09
CA PRO A 22 -21.52 21.27 31.05
C PRO A 22 -21.11 20.83 29.64
N SER A 23 -20.04 21.40 29.11
CA SER A 23 -19.37 20.86 27.93
C SER A 23 -18.74 19.50 28.28
N GLY A 24 -18.30 18.72 27.29
CA GLY A 24 -17.70 17.38 27.49
C GLY A 24 -16.46 17.32 28.39
N VAL A 25 -16.01 18.46 28.95
CA VAL A 25 -14.95 18.56 29.94
C VAL A 25 -15.57 18.92 31.29
N HIS A 26 -15.65 17.97 32.24
CA HIS A 26 -16.35 18.17 33.52
C HIS A 26 -15.66 19.14 34.51
N GLY A 27 -14.39 19.46 34.30
CA GLY A 27 -13.58 20.31 35.19
C GLY A 27 -14.10 21.74 35.40
N PRO A 28 -14.44 22.54 34.37
CA PRO A 28 -14.76 23.95 34.51
C PRO A 28 -16.16 24.13 35.09
N ALA A 29 -17.11 23.25 34.73
CA ALA A 29 -18.46 23.25 35.30
C ALA A 29 -18.44 22.94 36.82
N ARG A 30 -17.61 21.97 37.25
CA ARG A 30 -17.45 21.67 38.69
C ARG A 30 -16.84 22.84 39.45
N ARG A 31 -15.84 23.52 38.89
CA ARG A 31 -15.24 24.71 39.50
C ARG A 31 -16.23 25.89 39.56
N ALA A 32 -16.99 26.12 38.49
CA ALA A 32 -18.01 27.16 38.44
C ALA A 32 -19.14 26.92 39.45
N HIS A 33 -19.56 25.67 39.65
CA HIS A 33 -20.56 25.32 40.65
C HIS A 33 -20.12 25.72 42.07
N ALA A 34 -18.85 25.50 42.42
CA ALA A 34 -18.32 25.93 43.71
C ALA A 34 -18.36 27.45 43.88
N ILE A 35 -18.02 28.23 42.84
CA ILE A 35 -18.04 29.69 42.90
C ILE A 35 -19.45 30.23 43.06
N VAL A 36 -20.45 29.64 42.38
CA VAL A 36 -21.85 30.02 42.54
C VAL A 36 -22.36 29.73 43.96
N LEU A 37 -21.99 28.60 44.55
CA LEU A 37 -22.39 28.28 45.93
C LEU A 37 -21.74 29.21 46.96
N LEU A 38 -20.49 29.62 46.73
CA LEU A 38 -19.84 30.64 47.56
C LEU A 38 -20.52 32.00 47.42
N ASP A 39 -20.96 32.36 46.20
CA ASP A 39 -21.71 33.60 45.94
C ASP A 39 -23.10 33.60 46.60
N ASP A 40 -23.73 32.43 46.69
CA ASP A 40 -24.97 32.18 47.43
C ASP A 40 -24.79 32.30 48.97
N GLY A 41 -23.56 32.51 49.44
CA GLY A 41 -23.24 32.80 50.84
C GLY A 41 -22.84 31.58 51.66
N LEU A 42 -22.66 30.41 51.05
CA LEU A 42 -22.16 29.24 51.74
C LEU A 42 -20.68 29.41 52.09
N SER A 43 -20.29 28.89 53.25
CA SER A 43 -18.89 28.83 53.65
C SER A 43 -18.12 27.76 52.85
N VAL A 44 -16.80 27.93 52.78
CA VAL A 44 -15.92 26.97 52.09
C VAL A 44 -16.11 25.52 52.58
N PRO A 45 -16.19 25.23 53.90
CA PRO A 45 -16.44 23.86 54.39
C PRO A 45 -17.82 23.31 53.98
N GLU A 46 -18.84 24.17 53.89
CA GLU A 46 -20.18 23.75 53.45
C GLU A 46 -20.21 23.38 51.97
N VAL A 47 -19.55 24.19 51.13
CA VAL A 47 -19.41 23.90 49.69
C VAL A 47 -18.60 22.62 49.47
N ALA A 48 -17.50 22.44 50.20
CA ALA A 48 -16.68 21.24 50.15
C ALA A 48 -17.48 19.97 50.49
N ARG A 49 -18.28 20.04 51.57
CA ARG A 49 -19.20 18.96 51.97
C ARG A 49 -20.27 18.67 50.92
N ILE A 50 -20.90 19.68 50.33
CA ILE A 50 -21.94 19.51 49.29
C ILE A 50 -21.36 18.87 48.03
N MET A 51 -20.14 19.25 47.65
CA MET A 51 -19.50 18.83 46.40
C MET A 51 -18.60 17.61 46.55
N TYR A 52 -18.48 17.06 47.76
CA TYR A 52 -17.59 15.97 48.15
C TYR A 52 -16.16 16.20 47.65
N VAL A 53 -15.60 17.35 48.01
CA VAL A 53 -14.20 17.74 47.76
C VAL A 53 -13.56 18.22 49.05
N ASP A 54 -12.24 18.36 49.05
CA ASP A 54 -11.49 18.92 50.17
C ASP A 54 -11.64 20.46 50.23
N ASP A 55 -11.65 21.03 51.44
CA ASP A 55 -11.75 22.47 51.69
C ASP A 55 -10.67 23.25 50.93
N ASP A 56 -9.42 22.74 50.86
CA ASP A 56 -8.32 23.37 50.13
C ASP A 56 -8.61 23.45 48.63
N THR A 57 -9.34 22.49 48.08
CA THR A 57 -9.73 22.49 46.66
C THR A 57 -10.66 23.67 46.37
N VAL A 58 -11.63 23.92 47.25
CA VAL A 58 -12.57 25.03 47.13
C VAL A 58 -11.84 26.38 47.35
N TYR A 59 -10.93 26.47 48.32
CA TYR A 59 -10.05 27.63 48.49
C TYR A 59 -9.23 27.94 47.23
N GLN A 60 -8.63 26.91 46.62
CA GLN A 60 -7.87 27.05 45.39
C GLN A 60 -8.73 27.55 44.21
N TRP A 61 -9.96 27.02 44.07
CA TRP A 61 -10.87 27.47 43.02
C TRP A 61 -11.31 28.93 43.22
N HIS A 62 -11.66 29.31 44.46
CA HIS A 62 -11.98 30.69 44.80
C HIS A 62 -10.80 31.64 44.53
N ARG A 63 -9.59 31.24 44.92
CA ARG A 63 -8.38 32.01 44.63
C ARG A 63 -8.16 32.21 43.12
N ARG A 64 -8.30 31.14 42.32
CA ARG A 64 -8.20 31.23 40.85
C ARG A 64 -9.24 32.17 40.24
N TRP A 65 -10.46 32.18 40.80
CA TRP A 65 -11.49 33.13 40.40
C TRP A 65 -11.06 34.57 40.70
N CYS A 66 -10.59 34.86 41.93
CA CYS A 66 -10.10 36.20 42.28
C CYS A 66 -8.91 36.66 41.41
N GLU A 67 -8.06 35.73 40.95
CA GLU A 67 -6.88 36.02 40.12
C GLU A 67 -7.19 36.30 38.65
N GLY A 68 -8.38 35.93 38.12
CA GLY A 68 -8.68 36.16 36.70
C GLY A 68 -9.99 35.57 36.18
N GLY A 69 -11.00 35.45 37.04
CA GLY A 69 -12.37 35.14 36.65
C GLY A 69 -12.57 33.79 35.96
N ALA A 70 -13.56 33.73 35.07
CA ALA A 70 -13.97 32.50 34.37
C ALA A 70 -12.85 31.91 33.49
N ALA A 71 -11.98 32.76 32.95
CA ALA A 71 -10.84 32.33 32.14
C ALA A 71 -9.85 31.46 32.96
N ARG A 72 -9.46 31.93 34.15
CA ARG A 72 -8.57 31.18 35.06
C ARG A 72 -9.20 29.91 35.63
N LEU A 73 -10.52 29.91 35.87
CA LEU A 73 -11.24 28.70 36.27
C LEU A 73 -11.22 27.62 35.18
N SER A 74 -11.16 28.02 33.91
CA SER A 74 -11.18 27.13 32.75
C SER A 74 -9.79 26.62 32.36
N GLU A 75 -8.72 27.18 32.93
CA GLU A 75 -7.36 26.69 32.71
C GLU A 75 -7.15 25.31 33.35
N PHE A 76 -6.83 24.34 32.50
CA PHE A 76 -6.29 23.08 32.95
C PHE A 76 -4.78 23.17 32.89
N GLY A 77 -4.13 23.23 34.05
CA GLY A 77 -2.67 23.22 34.18
C GLY A 77 -2.01 21.89 33.79
N TRP A 78 -2.54 21.18 32.79
CA TRP A 78 -1.93 20.01 32.20
C TRP A 78 -0.61 20.42 31.55
N LYS A 79 0.45 20.42 32.34
CA LYS A 79 1.80 20.38 31.79
C LYS A 79 1.99 18.95 31.30
N GLY A 80 1.95 18.74 29.99
CA GLY A 80 2.37 17.47 29.41
C GLY A 80 3.75 17.11 29.95
N SER A 81 4.02 15.82 30.14
CA SER A 81 5.36 15.37 30.56
C SER A 81 6.40 15.89 29.56
N SER A 82 7.53 16.36 30.06
CA SER A 82 8.66 16.73 29.20
C SER A 82 9.02 15.57 28.26
N PRO A 83 9.27 15.82 26.97
CA PRO A 83 9.71 14.77 26.04
C PRO A 83 10.98 14.11 26.57
N ARG A 84 11.04 12.77 26.55
CA ARG A 84 12.23 12.05 27.05
C ARG A 84 13.47 12.27 26.18
N LEU A 85 13.28 12.54 24.88
CA LEU A 85 14.36 12.88 23.95
C LEU A 85 14.38 14.38 23.68
N SER A 86 15.58 14.95 23.65
CA SER A 86 15.81 16.33 23.23
C SER A 86 15.53 16.50 21.72
N CYS A 87 15.47 17.76 21.26
CA CYS A 87 15.36 18.02 19.82
C CYS A 87 16.57 17.49 19.03
N ALA A 88 17.77 17.58 19.61
CA ALA A 88 19.00 17.06 19.01
C ALA A 88 18.94 15.53 18.88
N ASP A 89 18.51 14.83 19.94
CA ASP A 89 18.40 13.37 19.92
C ASP A 89 17.36 12.88 18.91
N LYS A 90 16.23 13.60 18.78
CA LYS A 90 15.22 13.28 17.76
C LYS A 90 15.79 13.45 16.35
N SER A 91 16.55 14.52 16.11
CA SER A 91 17.20 14.75 14.81
C SER A 91 18.22 13.65 14.51
N ALA A 92 19.06 13.29 15.48
CA ALA A 92 20.03 12.21 15.35
C ALA A 92 19.36 10.85 15.11
N LEU A 93 18.22 10.58 15.75
CA LEU A 93 17.42 9.38 15.53
C LEU A 93 16.84 9.37 14.11
N VAL A 94 16.24 10.48 13.66
CA VAL A 94 15.71 10.61 12.28
C VAL A 94 16.81 10.37 11.26
N HIS A 95 18.01 10.91 11.47
CA HIS A 95 19.15 10.71 10.60
C HIS A 95 19.68 9.27 10.61
N ALA A 96 19.67 8.58 11.76
CA ALA A 96 20.10 7.19 11.83
C ALA A 96 19.11 6.22 11.17
N LEU A 97 17.80 6.40 11.41
CA LEU A 97 16.71 5.65 10.75
C LEU A 97 16.57 6.04 9.27
N THR A 98 16.97 7.28 9.00
CA THR A 98 17.53 7.82 7.77
C THR A 98 18.36 6.79 7.02
N GLU A 99 19.66 6.84 7.27
CA GLU A 99 20.72 6.06 6.63
C GLU A 99 20.48 4.55 6.57
N ARG A 100 19.94 3.94 7.63
CA ARG A 100 19.79 2.48 7.74
C ARG A 100 18.35 2.08 8.09
N LEU A 101 17.85 1.05 7.42
CA LEU A 101 16.60 0.40 7.81
C LEU A 101 16.78 -0.47 9.05
N TYR A 102 15.90 -0.27 10.02
CA TYR A 102 15.75 -1.12 11.20
C TYR A 102 14.47 -1.94 11.06
N THR A 103 14.56 -3.23 11.34
CA THR A 103 13.47 -4.17 11.04
C THR A 103 12.50 -4.30 12.21
N THR A 104 12.97 -4.02 13.43
CA THR A 104 12.17 -4.13 14.65
C THR A 104 12.26 -2.89 15.52
N THR A 105 11.21 -2.63 16.29
CA THR A 105 11.21 -1.57 17.30
C THR A 105 12.21 -1.83 18.42
N ALA A 106 12.61 -3.09 18.66
CA ALA A 106 13.57 -3.44 19.70
C ALA A 106 14.98 -2.93 19.36
N GLU A 107 15.40 -3.08 18.10
CA GLU A 107 16.68 -2.52 17.62
C GLU A 107 16.70 -0.99 17.77
N ILE A 108 15.59 -0.33 17.45
CA ILE A 108 15.47 1.14 17.58
C ILE A 108 15.50 1.56 19.05
N ILE A 109 14.86 0.80 19.96
CA ILE A 109 14.94 1.06 21.40
C ILE A 109 16.39 0.92 21.89
N ALA A 110 17.08 -0.15 21.52
CA ALA A 110 18.49 -0.35 21.89
C ALA A 110 19.40 0.76 21.35
N LEU A 111 19.14 1.26 20.13
CA LEU A 111 19.84 2.41 19.55
C LEU A 111 19.63 3.67 20.39
N VAL A 112 18.39 3.96 20.77
CA VAL A 112 18.06 5.15 21.59
C VAL A 112 18.63 5.02 22.99
N GLU A 113 18.59 3.82 23.58
CA GLU A 113 19.14 3.55 24.91
C GLU A 113 20.66 3.71 24.93
N SER A 114 21.37 3.16 23.94
CA SER A 114 22.83 3.29 23.82
C SER A 114 23.31 4.72 23.53
N ARG A 115 22.59 5.50 22.73
CA ARG A 115 23.01 6.86 22.33
C ARG A 115 22.54 7.94 23.29
N CYS A 116 21.33 7.82 23.81
CA CYS A 116 20.67 8.88 24.58
C CYS A 116 20.46 8.50 26.05
N GLY A 117 20.74 7.25 26.45
CA GLY A 117 20.53 6.78 27.83
C GLY A 117 19.05 6.67 28.23
N VAL A 118 18.13 6.70 27.25
CA VAL A 118 16.68 6.70 27.50
C VAL A 118 16.06 5.41 26.99
N SER A 119 15.38 4.69 27.88
CA SER A 119 14.62 3.50 27.51
C SER A 119 13.15 3.84 27.17
N TYR A 120 12.62 3.15 26.17
CA TYR A 120 11.23 3.27 25.70
C TYR A 120 10.54 1.90 25.75
N SER A 121 9.27 1.88 26.13
CA SER A 121 8.44 0.71 25.88
C SER A 121 8.16 0.57 24.37
N ARG A 122 7.86 -0.65 23.91
CA ARG A 122 7.49 -0.91 22.50
C ARG A 122 6.40 0.04 22.00
N SER A 123 5.31 0.19 22.74
CA SER A 123 4.21 1.10 22.40
C SER A 123 4.63 2.57 22.43
N GLY A 124 5.53 2.95 23.34
CA GLY A 124 6.09 4.30 23.41
C GLY A 124 6.95 4.63 22.19
N MET A 125 7.78 3.69 21.75
CA MET A 125 8.62 3.83 20.56
C MET A 125 7.76 3.95 19.29
N ILE A 126 6.75 3.10 19.11
CA ILE A 126 5.83 3.20 17.96
C ILE A 126 5.17 4.58 17.89
N LYS A 127 4.68 5.09 19.03
CA LYS A 127 4.09 6.44 19.11
C LYS A 127 5.12 7.54 18.81
N LEU A 128 6.38 7.38 19.21
CA LEU A 128 7.44 8.31 18.87
C LEU A 128 7.73 8.30 17.37
N LEU A 129 7.92 7.13 16.77
CA LEU A 129 8.17 6.96 15.34
C LEU A 129 7.07 7.58 14.48
N SER A 130 5.80 7.31 14.82
CA SER A 130 4.66 7.92 14.13
C SER A 130 4.65 9.45 14.23
N ARG A 131 4.99 10.03 15.40
CA ARG A 131 5.13 11.49 15.56
C ARG A 131 6.31 12.07 14.77
N LEU A 132 7.35 11.28 14.54
CA LEU A 132 8.49 11.64 13.71
C LEU A 132 8.24 11.38 12.21
N GLY A 133 7.04 10.95 11.82
CA GLY A 133 6.65 10.71 10.42
C GLY A 133 7.04 9.34 9.86
N PHE A 134 7.49 8.40 10.68
CA PHE A 134 7.85 7.06 10.23
C PHE A 134 6.64 6.13 10.16
N GLU A 135 6.57 5.35 9.09
CA GLU A 135 5.60 4.28 8.90
C GLU A 135 6.30 2.94 8.66
N TYR A 136 5.70 1.85 9.13
CA TYR A 136 6.21 0.51 8.90
C TYR A 136 5.71 -0.04 7.57
N ARG A 137 6.60 -0.11 6.57
CA ARG A 137 6.31 -0.59 5.21
C ARG A 137 7.41 -1.53 4.74
N ASN A 138 7.07 -2.46 3.86
CA ASN A 138 8.08 -3.27 3.17
C ASN A 138 8.72 -2.43 2.04
N PRO A 139 10.06 -2.40 1.92
CA PRO A 139 10.71 -1.77 0.78
C PRO A 139 10.28 -2.47 -0.50
N LYS A 140 10.14 -1.70 -1.59
CA LYS A 140 9.86 -2.25 -2.91
C LYS A 140 11.17 -2.77 -3.50
N ALA A 141 11.16 -4.00 -4.00
CA ALA A 141 12.25 -4.47 -4.85
C ALA A 141 12.18 -3.72 -6.19
N LEU A 142 13.21 -2.93 -6.49
CA LEU A 142 13.34 -2.28 -7.78
C LEU A 142 14.18 -3.20 -8.68
N PRO A 143 13.61 -3.73 -9.79
CA PRO A 143 14.43 -4.39 -10.78
C PRO A 143 15.42 -3.38 -11.37
N ARG A 144 16.46 -3.88 -12.04
CA ARG A 144 17.24 -3.03 -12.94
C ARG A 144 16.26 -2.47 -13.96
N LEU A 145 16.14 -1.16 -14.09
CA LEU A 145 15.21 -0.52 -15.01
C LEU A 145 15.98 0.20 -16.12
N PRO A 146 15.43 0.29 -17.34
CA PRO A 146 15.95 1.20 -18.34
C PRO A 146 15.78 2.66 -17.87
N SER A 147 16.54 3.57 -18.47
CA SER A 147 16.40 5.00 -18.19
C SER A 147 14.99 5.49 -18.53
N VAL A 148 14.54 6.57 -17.88
CA VAL A 148 13.23 7.19 -18.16
C VAL A 148 13.10 7.53 -19.65
N ALA A 149 14.16 8.07 -20.26
CA ALA A 149 14.20 8.39 -21.69
C ALA A 149 14.01 7.16 -22.60
N GLU A 150 14.61 6.01 -22.27
CA GLU A 150 14.40 4.76 -23.03
C GLU A 150 12.97 4.24 -22.91
N GLN A 151 12.36 4.36 -21.72
CA GLN A 151 10.97 3.98 -21.51
C GLN A 151 10.03 4.88 -22.33
N GLU A 152 10.21 6.20 -22.25
CA GLU A 152 9.42 7.19 -23.00
C GLU A 152 9.59 7.06 -24.52
N ALA A 153 10.81 6.77 -24.99
CA ALA A 153 11.06 6.51 -26.40
C ALA A 153 10.29 5.28 -26.89
N PHE A 154 10.20 4.22 -26.09
CA PHE A 154 9.38 3.06 -26.42
C PHE A 154 7.89 3.41 -26.45
N VAL A 155 7.37 4.13 -25.45
CA VAL A 155 5.96 4.55 -25.43
C VAL A 155 5.62 5.39 -26.66
N THR A 156 6.47 6.35 -27.00
CA THR A 156 6.29 7.19 -28.21
C THR A 156 6.29 6.34 -29.49
N ALA A 157 7.21 5.37 -29.60
CA ALA A 157 7.28 4.47 -30.76
C ALA A 157 6.06 3.55 -30.83
N TYR A 158 5.55 3.09 -29.70
CA TYR A 158 4.33 2.28 -29.60
C TYR A 158 3.09 3.08 -30.03
N GLU A 159 2.92 4.30 -29.55
CA GLU A 159 1.81 5.18 -29.96
C GLU A 159 1.87 5.47 -31.46
N LYS A 160 3.07 5.76 -31.99
CA LYS A 160 3.27 5.95 -33.43
C LYS A 160 2.91 4.68 -34.22
N LEU A 161 3.26 3.51 -33.71
CA LEU A 161 2.87 2.24 -34.30
C LEU A 161 1.35 2.12 -34.36
N LEU A 162 0.66 2.30 -33.22
CA LEU A 162 -0.81 2.19 -33.14
C LEU A 162 -1.51 3.15 -34.12
N ASN A 163 -1.03 4.39 -34.21
CA ASN A 163 -1.59 5.40 -35.13
C ASN A 163 -1.35 5.08 -36.62
N GLY A 164 -0.39 4.22 -36.93
CA GLY A 164 -0.04 3.81 -38.30
C GLY A 164 -0.51 2.41 -38.69
N LEU A 165 -1.27 1.72 -37.84
CA LEU A 165 -1.74 0.36 -38.12
C LEU A 165 -2.78 0.34 -39.24
N ASP A 166 -2.69 -0.69 -40.08
CA ASP A 166 -3.83 -1.08 -40.93
C ASP A 166 -4.89 -1.79 -40.08
N ALA A 167 -6.17 -1.72 -40.48
CA ALA A 167 -7.27 -2.37 -39.77
C ALA A 167 -7.11 -3.91 -39.66
N ARG A 168 -6.33 -4.52 -40.56
CA ARG A 168 -6.01 -5.95 -40.53
C ARG A 168 -4.72 -6.25 -39.76
N ASP A 169 -3.98 -5.25 -39.31
CA ASP A 169 -2.81 -5.50 -38.47
C ASP A 169 -3.23 -5.94 -37.06
N ARG A 170 -2.38 -6.71 -36.41
CA ARG A 170 -2.60 -7.19 -35.03
C ARG A 170 -1.39 -6.86 -34.19
N VAL A 171 -1.62 -6.41 -32.97
CA VAL A 171 -0.58 -6.19 -31.97
C VAL A 171 -0.80 -7.18 -30.83
N VAL A 172 0.25 -7.90 -30.46
CA VAL A 172 0.24 -8.84 -29.35
C VAL A 172 1.47 -8.65 -28.46
N PHE A 173 1.28 -8.79 -27.15
CA PHE A 173 2.35 -8.77 -26.16
C PHE A 173 2.70 -10.18 -25.76
N CYS A 174 3.97 -10.51 -25.74
CA CYS A 174 4.49 -11.86 -25.58
C CYS A 174 5.39 -11.94 -24.35
N ASP A 175 5.24 -13.01 -23.58
CA ASP A 175 6.06 -13.30 -22.41
C ASP A 175 5.92 -14.77 -21.98
N ALA A 176 6.90 -15.26 -21.22
CA ALA A 176 6.83 -16.57 -20.59
C ALA A 176 6.41 -16.46 -19.12
N VAL A 177 5.52 -17.34 -18.69
CA VAL A 177 5.11 -17.46 -17.29
C VAL A 177 5.37 -18.87 -16.77
N HIS A 178 5.76 -18.96 -15.50
CA HIS A 178 6.06 -20.21 -14.83
C HIS A 178 5.16 -20.41 -13.59
N PRO A 179 3.86 -20.76 -13.76
CA PRO A 179 2.98 -21.01 -12.64
C PRO A 179 3.46 -22.19 -11.80
N GLU A 180 3.91 -21.91 -10.58
CA GLU A 180 4.33 -22.93 -9.61
C GLU A 180 3.11 -23.57 -8.95
N TYR A 181 3.20 -24.88 -8.72
CA TYR A 181 2.22 -25.67 -7.99
C TYR A 181 2.30 -25.38 -6.48
N GLN A 182 1.98 -24.15 -6.12
CA GLN A 182 2.03 -23.64 -4.75
C GLN A 182 0.82 -22.78 -4.44
N THR A 183 0.16 -23.09 -3.33
CA THR A 183 -0.86 -22.21 -2.77
C THR A 183 -0.20 -20.96 -2.19
N ARG A 184 -0.63 -19.79 -2.66
CA ARG A 184 -0.13 -18.49 -2.21
C ARG A 184 -1.13 -17.86 -1.24
N PRO A 185 -0.83 -17.78 0.07
CA PRO A 185 -1.69 -17.06 1.00
C PRO A 185 -1.79 -15.59 0.58
N ALA A 186 -3.02 -15.10 0.47
CA ALA A 186 -3.32 -13.73 0.08
C ALA A 186 -4.30 -13.10 1.06
N ARG A 187 -4.19 -11.78 1.22
CA ARG A 187 -5.07 -11.00 2.12
C ARG A 187 -6.54 -11.16 1.69
N GLY A 188 -7.42 -11.30 2.67
CA GLY A 188 -8.86 -11.39 2.49
C GLY A 188 -9.60 -10.88 3.72
N TRP A 189 -10.90 -10.63 3.58
CA TRP A 189 -11.76 -10.23 4.69
C TRP A 189 -12.13 -11.47 5.51
N ILE A 190 -11.64 -11.53 6.75
CA ILE A 190 -11.85 -12.65 7.68
C ILE A 190 -12.58 -12.10 8.91
N LYS A 191 -13.58 -12.85 9.39
CA LYS A 191 -14.37 -12.44 10.56
C LYS A 191 -13.46 -12.37 11.79
N LYS A 192 -13.64 -11.34 12.62
CA LYS A 192 -12.88 -11.23 13.88
C LYS A 192 -13.15 -12.46 14.77
N GLY A 193 -12.07 -13.11 15.21
CA GLY A 193 -12.13 -14.33 16.03
C GLY A 193 -12.18 -15.63 15.23
N ASP A 194 -12.12 -15.58 13.90
CA ASP A 194 -12.11 -16.76 13.03
C ASP A 194 -10.70 -16.99 12.46
N PRO A 195 -9.89 -17.89 13.05
CA PRO A 195 -8.55 -18.18 12.55
C PRO A 195 -8.61 -19.00 11.25
N VAL A 196 -8.41 -18.34 10.11
CA VAL A 196 -8.39 -19.00 8.79
C VAL A 196 -6.96 -19.36 8.39
N ALA A 197 -6.75 -20.62 7.99
CA ALA A 197 -5.51 -21.11 7.40
C ALA A 197 -5.77 -21.73 6.02
N VAL A 198 -4.75 -21.73 5.17
CA VAL A 198 -4.80 -22.38 3.86
C VAL A 198 -3.70 -23.43 3.77
N SER A 199 -4.07 -24.65 3.39
CA SER A 199 -3.14 -25.75 3.17
C SER A 199 -2.11 -25.39 2.11
N ARG A 200 -0.88 -25.91 2.27
CA ARG A 200 0.19 -25.78 1.29
C ARG A 200 0.40 -27.11 0.57
N THR A 201 0.69 -27.04 -0.72
CA THR A 201 1.12 -28.19 -1.51
C THR A 201 2.58 -28.51 -1.21
N THR A 202 2.92 -29.80 -1.18
CA THR A 202 4.29 -30.29 -1.02
C THR A 202 4.84 -30.65 -2.40
N GLY A 203 5.63 -29.77 -3.00
CA GLY A 203 6.23 -30.01 -4.33
C GLY A 203 6.85 -28.77 -4.95
N ARG A 204 7.75 -28.97 -5.92
CA ARG A 204 8.38 -27.91 -6.74
C ARG A 204 7.95 -27.98 -8.21
N GLN A 205 6.86 -28.69 -8.50
CA GLN A 205 6.32 -28.79 -9.85
C GLN A 205 5.81 -27.43 -10.33
N ARG A 206 5.90 -27.19 -11.62
CA ARG A 206 5.46 -25.95 -12.27
C ARG A 206 5.06 -26.23 -13.70
N LEU A 207 4.26 -25.34 -14.26
CA LEU A 207 4.05 -25.25 -15.69
C LEU A 207 5.05 -24.23 -16.28
N ASN A 208 5.39 -24.38 -17.56
CA ASN A 208 6.04 -23.33 -18.33
C ASN A 208 5.17 -23.02 -19.53
N LEU A 209 4.69 -21.78 -19.59
CA LEU A 209 3.78 -21.32 -20.62
C LEU A 209 4.39 -20.13 -21.33
N HIS A 210 4.41 -20.17 -22.65
CA HIS A 210 4.74 -19.02 -23.49
C HIS A 210 3.43 -18.43 -24.00
N GLY A 211 3.14 -17.18 -23.65
CA GLY A 211 1.88 -16.53 -23.97
C GLY A 211 2.03 -15.35 -24.90
N ALA A 212 0.99 -15.09 -25.69
CA ALA A 212 0.82 -13.89 -26.49
C ALA A 212 -0.60 -13.33 -26.32
N LEU A 213 -0.71 -12.11 -25.81
CA LEU A 213 -1.96 -11.42 -25.48
C LEU A 213 -2.26 -10.32 -26.49
N ASN A 214 -3.44 -10.36 -27.10
CA ASN A 214 -4.01 -9.24 -27.84
C ASN A 214 -4.89 -8.39 -26.90
N LEU A 215 -4.52 -7.12 -26.70
CA LEU A 215 -5.26 -6.22 -25.79
C LEU A 215 -6.61 -5.73 -26.35
N GLU A 216 -6.78 -5.71 -27.67
CA GLU A 216 -8.05 -5.31 -28.29
C GLU A 216 -9.13 -6.36 -28.02
N SER A 217 -8.81 -7.63 -28.30
CA SER A 217 -9.77 -8.73 -28.19
C SER A 217 -9.75 -9.46 -26.84
N GLY A 218 -8.67 -9.34 -26.07
CA GLY A 218 -8.42 -10.17 -24.89
C GLY A 218 -8.00 -11.61 -25.21
N ALA A 219 -7.83 -11.95 -26.49
CA ALA A 219 -7.37 -13.27 -26.90
C ALA A 219 -5.94 -13.52 -26.42
N CYS A 220 -5.73 -14.59 -25.67
CA CYS A 220 -4.43 -15.03 -25.21
C CYS A 220 -4.11 -16.40 -25.80
N HIS A 221 -3.04 -16.46 -26.60
CA HIS A 221 -2.53 -17.68 -27.21
C HIS A 221 -1.38 -18.21 -26.39
N LEU A 222 -1.40 -19.49 -26.04
CA LEU A 222 -0.42 -20.10 -25.14
C LEU A 222 0.29 -21.26 -25.82
N VAL A 223 1.52 -21.55 -25.45
CA VAL A 223 2.22 -22.80 -25.76
C VAL A 223 2.79 -23.32 -24.45
N GLU A 224 2.45 -24.56 -24.09
CA GLU A 224 3.04 -25.25 -22.95
C GLU A 224 4.27 -26.03 -23.39
N ALA A 225 5.32 -26.01 -22.57
CA ALA A 225 6.51 -26.80 -22.81
C ALA A 225 7.28 -27.12 -21.52
N GLU A 226 8.22 -28.06 -21.62
CA GLU A 226 9.13 -28.40 -20.53
C GLU A 226 10.15 -27.28 -20.23
N ALA A 227 10.58 -26.54 -21.27
CA ALA A 227 11.50 -25.42 -21.18
C ALA A 227 11.19 -24.35 -22.22
N MET A 228 11.47 -23.09 -21.89
CA MET A 228 11.36 -21.96 -22.83
C MET A 228 12.65 -21.86 -23.66
N ASN A 229 12.51 -22.04 -24.96
CA ASN A 229 13.59 -22.04 -25.94
C ASN A 229 13.13 -21.47 -27.31
N ALA A 230 14.03 -21.53 -28.30
CA ALA A 230 13.76 -21.03 -29.64
C ALA A 230 12.61 -21.78 -30.34
N GLU A 231 12.52 -23.11 -30.17
CA GLU A 231 11.46 -23.94 -30.78
C GLU A 231 10.08 -23.60 -30.22
N THR A 232 9.96 -23.40 -28.90
CA THR A 232 8.71 -22.91 -28.29
C THR A 232 8.32 -21.53 -28.80
N THR A 233 9.30 -20.66 -29.05
CA THR A 233 9.05 -19.33 -29.64
C THR A 233 8.49 -19.49 -31.05
N VAL A 234 9.15 -20.28 -31.91
CA VAL A 234 8.66 -20.58 -33.27
C VAL A 234 7.26 -21.20 -33.25
N THR A 235 6.99 -22.08 -32.29
CA THR A 235 5.67 -22.72 -32.13
C THR A 235 4.59 -21.69 -31.78
N LEU A 236 4.88 -20.77 -30.85
CA LEU A 236 3.95 -19.69 -30.50
C LEU A 236 3.72 -18.74 -31.67
N LEU A 237 4.78 -18.34 -32.37
CA LEU A 237 4.69 -17.50 -33.57
C LEU A 237 3.88 -18.16 -34.68
N SER A 238 4.07 -19.47 -34.89
CA SER A 238 3.26 -20.26 -35.83
C SER A 238 1.78 -20.29 -35.42
N ARG A 239 1.50 -20.44 -34.12
CA ARG A 239 0.15 -20.40 -33.57
C ARG A 239 -0.53 -19.06 -33.81
N LEU A 240 0.20 -17.96 -33.71
CA LEU A 240 -0.30 -16.62 -34.01
C LEU A 240 -0.66 -16.45 -35.50
N LEU A 241 0.16 -16.95 -36.43
CA LEU A 241 -0.18 -16.93 -37.86
C LEU A 241 -1.49 -17.68 -38.15
N ASN A 242 -1.69 -18.82 -37.50
CA ASN A 242 -2.91 -19.63 -37.65
C ASN A 242 -4.12 -18.99 -36.98
N ALA A 243 -3.94 -18.29 -35.86
CA ALA A 243 -5.00 -17.58 -35.16
C ALA A 243 -5.44 -16.30 -35.88
N TYR A 244 -4.54 -15.70 -36.67
CA TYR A 244 -4.78 -14.48 -37.43
C TYR A 244 -4.44 -14.68 -38.92
N PRO A 245 -5.21 -15.53 -39.64
CA PRO A 245 -4.93 -15.85 -41.04
C PRO A 245 -5.09 -14.61 -41.94
N GLU A 246 -6.09 -13.79 -41.67
CA GLU A 246 -6.42 -12.58 -42.43
C GLU A 246 -5.59 -11.35 -42.05
N ALA A 247 -4.73 -11.46 -41.04
CA ALA A 247 -3.95 -10.30 -40.62
C ALA A 247 -2.97 -9.89 -41.74
N ARG A 248 -2.81 -8.60 -41.99
CA ARG A 248 -1.78 -8.15 -42.93
C ARG A 248 -0.40 -8.28 -42.30
N LYS A 249 -0.27 -7.83 -41.05
CA LYS A 249 0.93 -7.94 -40.23
C LYS A 249 0.57 -8.23 -38.77
N ILE A 250 1.41 -9.00 -38.08
CA ILE A 250 1.30 -9.31 -36.65
C ILE A 250 2.54 -8.74 -35.96
N HIS A 251 2.35 -7.64 -35.25
CA HIS A 251 3.37 -7.00 -34.42
C HIS A 251 3.40 -7.71 -33.07
N VAL A 252 4.50 -8.42 -32.80
CA VAL A 252 4.71 -9.14 -31.54
C VAL A 252 5.68 -8.31 -30.72
N ILE A 253 5.24 -7.84 -29.56
CA ILE A 253 6.05 -7.10 -28.60
C ILE A 253 6.53 -8.07 -27.53
N LEU A 254 7.84 -8.13 -27.26
CA LEU A 254 8.44 -9.16 -26.40
C LEU A 254 9.68 -8.64 -25.66
N ASP A 255 10.10 -9.37 -24.64
CA ASP A 255 11.36 -9.11 -23.94
C ASP A 255 12.60 -9.49 -24.77
N ASN A 256 13.79 -9.29 -24.21
CA ASN A 256 15.07 -9.59 -24.87
C ASN A 256 15.62 -10.97 -24.49
N ALA A 257 14.78 -11.95 -24.16
CA ALA A 257 15.28 -13.28 -23.82
C ALA A 257 16.10 -13.87 -24.97
N ARG A 258 17.24 -14.50 -24.63
CA ARG A 258 18.24 -14.98 -25.62
C ARG A 258 17.63 -15.85 -26.72
N TYR A 259 16.63 -16.65 -26.37
CA TYR A 259 15.97 -17.55 -27.32
C TYR A 259 15.14 -16.82 -28.38
N HIS A 260 14.70 -15.58 -28.15
CA HIS A 260 14.03 -14.76 -29.16
C HIS A 260 14.98 -14.28 -30.26
N HIS A 261 16.27 -14.13 -29.95
CA HIS A 261 17.31 -13.73 -30.89
C HIS A 261 18.04 -14.91 -31.56
N ALA A 262 17.64 -16.15 -31.21
CA ALA A 262 18.27 -17.36 -31.73
C ALA A 262 18.23 -17.40 -33.26
N LYS A 263 19.28 -17.95 -33.88
CA LYS A 263 19.41 -18.08 -35.33
C LYS A 263 18.17 -18.75 -35.94
N MET A 264 17.69 -19.82 -35.30
CA MET A 264 16.48 -20.55 -35.69
C MET A 264 15.23 -19.64 -35.79
N VAL A 265 15.02 -18.72 -34.85
CA VAL A 265 13.84 -17.83 -34.88
C VAL A 265 13.95 -16.86 -36.06
N ARG A 266 15.15 -16.31 -36.29
CA ARG A 266 15.43 -15.40 -37.42
C ARG A 266 15.26 -16.11 -38.76
N GLU A 267 15.90 -17.26 -38.94
CA GLU A 267 15.79 -18.07 -40.15
C GLU A 267 14.34 -18.49 -40.43
N TRP A 268 13.57 -18.84 -39.39
CA TRP A 268 12.16 -19.15 -39.55
C TRP A 268 11.33 -17.93 -39.98
N LEU A 269 11.61 -16.74 -39.43
CA LEU A 269 10.95 -15.49 -39.82
C LEU A 269 11.26 -15.06 -41.25
N ASP A 270 12.46 -15.38 -41.75
CA ASP A 270 12.90 -15.04 -43.11
C ASP A 270 12.26 -15.94 -44.19
N THR A 271 11.59 -17.02 -43.80
CA THR A 271 10.84 -17.86 -44.75
C THR A 271 9.61 -17.14 -45.33
N GLN A 272 9.17 -17.55 -46.51
CA GLN A 272 8.04 -16.90 -47.16
C GLN A 272 6.72 -17.04 -46.38
N GLY A 273 5.89 -15.99 -46.44
CA GLY A 273 4.57 -15.97 -45.80
C GLY A 273 4.57 -15.60 -44.31
N LYS A 274 5.73 -15.30 -43.71
CA LYS A 274 5.81 -14.85 -42.32
C LYS A 274 5.45 -13.37 -42.21
N ARG A 275 4.21 -13.11 -41.79
CA ARG A 275 3.65 -11.77 -41.59
C ARG A 275 3.95 -11.21 -40.19
N ILE A 276 5.04 -11.65 -39.55
CA ILE A 276 5.35 -11.30 -38.16
C ILE A 276 6.42 -10.21 -38.11
N ASN A 277 6.25 -9.26 -37.22
CA ASN A 277 7.23 -8.24 -36.92
C ASN A 277 7.51 -8.23 -35.42
N LEU A 278 8.72 -8.62 -35.06
CA LEU A 278 9.17 -8.61 -33.67
C LEU A 278 9.58 -7.19 -33.26
N ILE A 279 9.06 -6.74 -32.12
CA ILE A 279 9.38 -5.45 -31.50
C ILE A 279 9.87 -5.75 -30.09
N PHE A 280 11.11 -5.40 -29.80
CA PHE A 280 11.71 -5.67 -28.50
C PHE A 280 11.44 -4.52 -27.54
N LEU A 281 11.03 -4.86 -26.33
CA LEU A 281 10.97 -3.93 -25.21
C LEU A 281 12.38 -3.42 -24.87
N PRO A 282 12.50 -2.24 -24.24
CA PRO A 282 13.74 -1.89 -23.56
C PRO A 282 14.15 -3.00 -22.58
N PRO A 283 15.46 -3.31 -22.44
CA PRO A 283 15.92 -4.33 -21.51
C PRO A 283 15.41 -4.07 -20.08
N TYR A 284 14.97 -5.13 -19.41
CA TYR A 284 14.46 -5.08 -18.03
C TYR A 284 13.28 -4.11 -17.82
N ALA A 285 12.36 -4.04 -18.78
CA ALA A 285 11.17 -3.17 -18.72
C ALA A 285 9.84 -3.95 -18.55
N PRO A 286 9.68 -4.76 -17.48
CA PRO A 286 8.44 -5.52 -17.25
C PRO A 286 7.20 -4.62 -17.11
N ASN A 287 7.40 -3.40 -16.61
CA ASN A 287 6.39 -2.36 -16.47
C ASN A 287 5.80 -1.89 -17.82
N LEU A 288 6.50 -2.17 -18.94
CA LEU A 288 6.05 -1.87 -20.29
C LEU A 288 5.43 -3.09 -20.99
N ASN A 289 5.28 -4.23 -20.29
CA ASN A 289 4.70 -5.45 -20.84
C ASN A 289 3.34 -5.79 -20.17
N PRO A 290 2.20 -5.45 -20.78
CA PRO A 290 0.88 -5.66 -20.18
C PRO A 290 0.54 -7.12 -19.90
N ILE A 291 1.13 -8.08 -20.64
CA ILE A 291 0.89 -9.50 -20.37
C ILE A 291 1.41 -9.92 -18.99
N GLU A 292 2.40 -9.23 -18.42
CA GLU A 292 2.82 -9.49 -17.03
C GLU A 292 1.73 -9.15 -16.02
N ARG A 293 0.93 -8.11 -16.31
CA ARG A 293 -0.26 -7.80 -15.51
C ARG A 293 -1.31 -8.91 -15.64
N LEU A 294 -1.44 -9.52 -16.82
CA LEU A 294 -2.29 -10.71 -17.00
C LEU A 294 -1.79 -11.89 -16.15
N TRP A 295 -0.48 -12.11 -16.04
CA TRP A 295 0.10 -13.14 -15.15
C TRP A 295 -0.22 -12.88 -13.68
N ALA A 296 -0.21 -11.63 -13.24
CA ALA A 296 -0.68 -11.28 -11.90
C ALA A 296 -2.15 -11.63 -11.69
N VAL A 297 -3.01 -11.42 -12.70
CA VAL A 297 -4.43 -11.81 -12.66
C VAL A 297 -4.61 -13.33 -12.66
N LEU A 298 -3.81 -14.06 -13.44
CA LEU A 298 -3.75 -15.52 -13.43
C LEU A 298 -3.46 -16.03 -12.02
N HIS A 299 -2.39 -15.55 -11.38
CA HIS A 299 -2.03 -15.96 -10.01
C HIS A 299 -3.10 -15.58 -8.99
N LYS A 300 -3.66 -14.36 -9.07
CA LYS A 300 -4.76 -13.96 -8.20
C LYS A 300 -5.98 -14.87 -8.33
N THR A 301 -6.20 -15.43 -9.51
CA THR A 301 -7.36 -16.28 -9.77
C THR A 301 -7.08 -17.75 -9.46
N VAL A 302 -5.88 -18.24 -9.76
CA VAL A 302 -5.56 -19.67 -9.74
C VAL A 302 -4.80 -20.08 -8.49
N THR A 303 -3.88 -19.27 -7.97
CA THR A 303 -2.97 -19.68 -6.88
C THR A 303 -3.28 -19.03 -5.53
N HIS A 304 -3.93 -17.86 -5.51
CA HIS A 304 -4.25 -17.15 -4.27
C HIS A 304 -5.35 -17.85 -3.48
N ASN A 305 -5.06 -18.21 -2.22
CA ASN A 305 -5.99 -18.87 -1.29
C ASN A 305 -6.68 -20.12 -1.87
N LYS A 306 -6.05 -20.78 -2.86
CA LYS A 306 -6.57 -21.98 -3.52
C LYS A 306 -5.61 -23.14 -3.33
N PHE A 307 -6.16 -24.23 -2.81
CA PHE A 307 -5.47 -25.50 -2.66
C PHE A 307 -5.96 -26.47 -3.72
N TYR A 308 -5.02 -27.19 -4.33
CA TYR A 308 -5.27 -28.24 -5.30
C TYR A 308 -4.70 -29.53 -4.69
N PRO A 309 -5.48 -30.63 -4.59
CA PRO A 309 -4.99 -31.89 -4.04
C PRO A 309 -3.88 -32.51 -4.88
N THR A 310 -3.96 -32.40 -6.21
CA THR A 310 -2.98 -32.96 -7.14
C THR A 310 -2.42 -31.91 -8.09
N PHE A 311 -1.23 -32.20 -8.65
CA PHE A 311 -0.65 -31.35 -9.69
C PHE A 311 -1.57 -31.28 -10.91
N ASN A 312 -2.24 -32.37 -11.28
CA ASN A 312 -3.17 -32.39 -12.42
C ASN A 312 -4.35 -31.43 -12.22
N ASP A 313 -4.91 -31.33 -11.00
CA ASP A 313 -5.98 -30.37 -10.72
C ASP A 313 -5.52 -28.91 -10.95
N PHE A 314 -4.26 -28.62 -10.60
CA PHE A 314 -3.65 -27.33 -10.87
C PHE A 314 -3.40 -27.11 -12.37
N VAL A 315 -2.91 -28.14 -13.07
CA VAL A 315 -2.71 -28.11 -14.52
C VAL A 315 -4.03 -27.89 -15.25
N ASP A 316 -5.16 -28.43 -14.78
CA ASP A 316 -6.47 -28.18 -15.39
C ASP A 316 -7.01 -26.77 -15.09
N ALA A 317 -6.71 -26.23 -13.90
CA ALA A 317 -7.16 -24.91 -13.49
C ALA A 317 -6.55 -23.78 -14.35
N VAL A 318 -5.29 -23.94 -14.79
CA VAL A 318 -4.57 -22.91 -15.55
C VAL A 318 -5.19 -22.69 -16.95
N PRO A 319 -5.32 -23.69 -17.85
CA PRO A 319 -6.08 -23.56 -19.10
C PRO A 319 -7.54 -23.19 -18.86
N GLY A 320 -8.15 -23.65 -17.76
CA GLY A 320 -9.49 -23.25 -17.35
C GLY A 320 -9.63 -21.73 -17.14
N PHE A 321 -8.60 -21.07 -16.62
CA PHE A 321 -8.56 -19.61 -16.55
C PHE A 321 -8.62 -18.98 -17.94
N PHE A 322 -7.76 -19.40 -18.87
CA PHE A 322 -7.67 -18.81 -20.21
C PHE A 322 -8.88 -19.12 -21.10
N ARG A 323 -9.48 -20.30 -20.98
CA ARG A 323 -10.62 -20.70 -21.81
C ARG A 323 -11.95 -20.12 -21.32
N ARG A 324 -12.10 -19.88 -20.01
CA ARG A 324 -13.38 -19.47 -19.41
C ARG A 324 -13.31 -18.13 -18.71
N THR A 325 -12.36 -17.97 -17.78
CA THR A 325 -12.33 -16.78 -16.91
C THR A 325 -11.88 -15.54 -17.67
N LEU A 326 -10.80 -15.64 -18.47
CA LEU A 326 -10.25 -14.52 -19.19
C LEU A 326 -11.26 -13.94 -20.20
N PRO A 327 -11.89 -14.73 -21.10
CA PRO A 327 -12.90 -14.21 -22.02
C PRO A 327 -14.13 -13.63 -21.31
N SER A 328 -14.68 -14.35 -20.32
CA SER A 328 -15.90 -13.91 -19.62
C SER A 328 -15.71 -12.65 -18.78
N LYS A 329 -14.49 -12.37 -18.32
CA LYS A 329 -14.18 -11.22 -17.47
C LYS A 329 -13.30 -10.18 -18.16
N TRP A 330 -13.05 -10.30 -19.48
CA TRP A 330 -12.12 -9.43 -20.19
C TRP A 330 -12.44 -7.95 -19.99
N GLY A 331 -13.72 -7.57 -20.05
CA GLY A 331 -14.17 -6.20 -19.85
C GLY A 331 -13.75 -5.57 -18.51
N ARG A 332 -13.56 -6.37 -17.45
CA ARG A 332 -13.02 -5.90 -16.15
C ARG A 332 -11.50 -6.07 -16.05
N ILE A 333 -10.95 -7.10 -16.70
CA ILE A 333 -9.51 -7.38 -16.68
C ILE A 333 -8.76 -6.29 -17.45
N ARG A 334 -9.31 -5.80 -18.57
CA ARG A 334 -8.69 -4.75 -19.40
C ARG A 334 -8.50 -3.41 -18.68
N ASP A 335 -9.26 -3.14 -17.61
CA ASP A 335 -9.07 -1.94 -16.79
C ASP A 335 -7.71 -1.95 -16.06
N PHE A 336 -7.15 -3.15 -15.83
CA PHE A 336 -5.85 -3.35 -15.21
C PHE A 336 -4.79 -3.84 -16.20
N VAL A 337 -5.21 -4.63 -17.19
CA VAL A 337 -4.36 -5.20 -18.24
C VAL A 337 -4.55 -4.37 -19.51
N SER A 338 -3.89 -3.21 -19.53
CA SER A 338 -3.91 -2.27 -20.66
C SER A 338 -2.50 -1.86 -21.06
N ASP A 339 -2.41 -1.12 -22.16
CA ASP A 339 -1.23 -0.40 -22.65
C ASP A 339 -1.02 0.95 -21.95
N ALA A 340 -1.71 1.23 -20.84
CA ALA A 340 -1.35 2.32 -19.94
C ALA A 340 -0.02 1.98 -19.24
N PHE A 341 1.08 2.28 -19.92
CA PHE A 341 2.43 1.98 -19.44
C PHE A 341 2.78 2.84 -18.23
N HIS A 342 3.43 2.23 -17.25
CA HIS A 342 3.88 2.96 -16.06
C HIS A 342 5.36 3.25 -16.21
N ILE A 343 5.72 4.51 -16.47
CA ILE A 343 7.11 4.94 -16.43
C ILE A 343 7.57 4.93 -14.98
N ILE A 344 8.69 4.25 -14.71
CA ILE A 344 9.28 4.19 -13.38
C ILE A 344 10.57 4.99 -13.41
N ASN A 345 10.64 6.07 -12.63
CA ASN A 345 11.87 6.81 -12.40
C ASN A 345 12.60 6.24 -11.17
N PRO A 346 13.81 5.68 -11.31
CA PRO A 346 14.61 5.22 -10.18
C PRO A 346 14.87 6.31 -9.13
N ASP A 347 14.94 7.58 -9.55
CA ASP A 347 15.21 8.73 -8.66
C ASP A 347 14.05 9.04 -7.70
N ASP A 348 12.84 8.52 -7.99
CA ASP A 348 11.69 8.62 -7.07
C ASP A 348 11.87 7.74 -5.82
N PHE A 349 12.89 6.86 -5.84
CA PHE A 349 13.17 5.93 -4.77
C PHE A 349 14.52 6.23 -4.14
N ARG A 350 14.53 6.25 -2.81
CA ARG A 350 15.77 6.11 -2.07
C ARG A 350 16.22 4.66 -2.12
N VAL A 351 17.24 4.38 -2.93
CA VAL A 351 17.86 3.06 -3.04
C VAL A 351 18.78 2.83 -1.85
N LEU A 352 18.63 1.69 -1.19
CA LEU A 352 19.55 1.25 -0.14
C LEU A 352 20.78 0.64 -0.82
N ALA A 353 21.95 1.22 -0.57
CA ALA A 353 23.23 0.72 -1.08
C ALA A 353 23.80 -0.41 -0.19
#